data_AF-A0A094KPI8-F1
#
_entry.id   AF-A0A094KPI8-F1
#
_cell.length_a   1.000
_cell.length_b   1.000
_cell.length_c   1.000
_cell.angle_alpha   90.00
_cell.angle_beta   90.00
_cell.angle_gamma   90.00
#
_symmetry.space_group_name_H-M   'P 1'
#
loop_
_entity.id
_entity.type
_entity.pdbx_description
1 polymer ?
#
loop_
_entity_poly.entity_id
_entity_poly.type
_entity_poly.pdbx_seq_one_letter_code
_entity_poly.pdbx_strand_id
1 'polypeptide(L)'
;QAVTIITYKEPENPEYRPFLARLKEEALAHFNFSMKDGLMNFIAAAFHDGVLLYAQAVNETLEQGGSITNASAITRQMWNRTFYGVTGFLKIDENGDRESDYSLWDMDPVSGDFQIVANYNGTTKKIQMVPGREIHWPGNVVPSDVPPCGFD
;
A
#
# COMPACT_ATOMS: atom_id res chain seq x y z
N GLN A 1 8.41 13.34 24.43
CA GLN A 1 8.21 11.98 23.92
C GLN A 1 7.97 12.10 22.42
N ALA A 2 8.63 11.30 21.59
CA ALA A 2 8.35 11.23 20.16
C ALA A 2 7.82 9.85 19.83
N VAL A 3 6.78 9.79 19.00
CA VAL A 3 6.15 8.55 18.55
C VAL A 3 5.95 8.71 17.06
N THR A 4 6.59 7.83 16.29
CA THR A 4 6.37 7.72 14.86
C THR A 4 5.58 6.46 14.54
N ILE A 5 4.63 6.55 13.62
CA ILE A 5 3.78 5.42 13.20
C ILE A 5 4.04 5.16 11.72
N ILE A 6 4.22 3.89 11.35
CA ILE A 6 4.34 3.47 9.96
C ILE A 6 3.04 2.76 9.56
N THR A 7 2.47 3.18 8.44
CA THR A 7 1.26 2.57 7.88
C THR A 7 1.42 2.27 6.40
N TYR A 8 0.54 1.44 5.84
CA TYR A 8 0.34 1.45 4.39
C TYR A 8 -0.02 2.86 3.92
N LYS A 9 0.45 3.23 2.74
CA LYS A 9 0.01 4.46 2.09
C LYS A 9 -1.43 4.28 1.60
N GLU A 10 -2.34 5.17 2.00
CA GLU A 10 -3.70 5.16 1.45
C GLU A 10 -3.63 5.56 -0.03
N PRO A 11 -4.29 4.83 -0.96
CA PRO A 11 -4.35 5.23 -2.36
C PRO A 11 -5.04 6.58 -2.54
N GLU A 12 -4.40 7.47 -3.31
CA GLU A 12 -4.86 8.84 -3.56
C GLU A 12 -5.47 9.01 -4.96
N ASN A 13 -5.52 7.92 -5.75
CA ASN A 13 -6.09 7.92 -7.09
C ASN A 13 -7.63 8.06 -7.05
N PRO A 14 -8.24 8.69 -8.07
CA PRO A 14 -9.66 9.04 -8.06
C PRO A 14 -10.61 7.83 -8.03
N GLU A 15 -10.15 6.64 -8.45
CA GLU A 15 -10.95 5.41 -8.48
C GLU A 15 -11.15 4.81 -7.08
N TYR A 16 -10.25 5.08 -6.13
CA TYR A 16 -10.23 4.41 -4.83
C TYR A 16 -11.44 4.77 -3.95
N ARG A 17 -11.78 6.07 -3.86
CA ARG A 17 -12.91 6.53 -3.01
C ARG A 17 -14.27 6.01 -3.51
N PRO A 18 -14.61 6.06 -4.82
CA PRO A 18 -15.80 5.41 -5.36
C PRO A 18 -15.82 3.91 -5.12
N PHE A 19 -14.69 3.22 -5.28
CA PHE A 19 -14.59 1.80 -4.96
C PHE A 19 -14.93 1.51 -3.49
N LEU A 20 -14.39 2.31 -2.54
CA LEU A 20 -14.70 2.14 -1.12
C LEU A 20 -16.17 2.37 -0.79
N ALA A 21 -16.80 3.37 -1.41
CA ALA A 21 -18.24 3.61 -1.22
C ALA A 21 -19.06 2.40 -1.64
N ARG A 22 -18.78 1.86 -2.84
CA ARG A 22 -19.44 0.65 -3.34
C ARG A 22 -19.15 -0.57 -2.47
N LEU A 23 -17.89 -0.74 -2.04
CA LEU A 23 -17.50 -1.86 -1.19
C LEU A 23 -18.27 -1.86 0.14
N LYS A 24 -18.51 -0.68 0.74
CA LYS A 24 -19.32 -0.57 1.97
C LYS A 24 -20.78 -0.94 1.73
N GLU A 25 -21.35 -0.50 0.61
CA GLU A 25 -22.73 -0.82 0.24
C GLU A 25 -22.90 -2.34 0.02
N GLU A 26 -22.01 -2.95 -0.76
CA GLU A 26 -22.01 -4.38 -1.05
C GLU A 26 -21.77 -5.22 0.21
N ALA A 27 -20.84 -4.79 1.08
CA ALA A 27 -20.58 -5.45 2.37
C ALA A 27 -21.82 -5.47 3.27
N LEU A 28 -22.56 -4.36 3.32
CA LEU A 28 -23.79 -4.27 4.10
C LEU A 28 -24.91 -5.13 3.48
N ALA A 29 -25.10 -5.01 2.16
CA ALA A 29 -26.20 -5.67 1.45
C ALA A 29 -26.07 -7.19 1.38
N HIS A 30 -24.85 -7.70 1.15
CA HIS A 30 -24.62 -9.12 0.88
C HIS A 30 -24.01 -9.90 2.04
N PHE A 31 -23.35 -9.21 2.98
CA PHE A 31 -22.63 -9.84 4.08
C PHE A 31 -23.09 -9.36 5.47
N ASN A 32 -24.09 -8.47 5.54
CA ASN A 32 -24.56 -7.86 6.78
C ASN A 32 -23.41 -7.27 7.62
N PHE A 33 -22.42 -6.69 6.95
CA PHE A 33 -21.20 -6.16 7.58
C PHE A 33 -21.08 -4.66 7.35
N SER A 34 -21.04 -3.90 8.45
CA SER A 34 -20.80 -2.45 8.40
C SER A 34 -19.29 -2.17 8.42
N MET A 35 -18.73 -1.94 7.25
CA MET A 35 -17.31 -1.66 7.09
C MET A 35 -17.00 -0.21 7.51
N LYS A 36 -16.05 -0.05 8.44
CA LYS A 36 -15.56 1.27 8.87
C LYS A 36 -14.50 1.80 7.91
N ASP A 37 -14.34 3.12 7.89
CA ASP A 37 -13.18 3.73 7.26
C ASP A 37 -11.90 3.38 8.00
N GLY A 38 -10.86 3.08 7.23
CA GLY A 38 -9.54 2.78 7.76
C GLY A 38 -8.64 2.13 6.72
N LEU A 39 -7.36 2.12 7.03
CA LEU A 39 -6.32 1.56 6.16
C LEU A 39 -6.52 0.06 5.87
N MET A 40 -7.31 -0.66 6.66
CA MET A 40 -7.65 -2.06 6.38
C MET A 40 -8.45 -2.22 5.09
N ASN A 41 -9.16 -1.18 4.64
CA ASN A 41 -9.89 -1.22 3.38
C ASN A 41 -8.96 -1.31 2.16
N PHE A 42 -7.68 -0.94 2.31
CA PHE A 42 -6.65 -1.19 1.30
C PHE A 42 -6.51 -2.68 0.98
N ILE A 43 -6.63 -3.56 1.99
CA ILE A 43 -6.47 -5.00 1.79
C ILE A 43 -7.57 -5.54 0.87
N ALA A 44 -8.83 -5.16 1.10
CA ALA A 44 -9.95 -5.57 0.25
C ALA A 44 -9.78 -5.06 -1.20
N ALA A 45 -9.31 -3.82 -1.35
CA ALA A 45 -8.99 -3.25 -2.66
C ALA A 45 -7.82 -3.97 -3.36
N ALA A 46 -6.78 -4.36 -2.62
CA ALA A 46 -5.66 -5.12 -3.14
C ALA A 46 -6.07 -6.52 -3.60
N PHE A 47 -7.00 -7.18 -2.89
CA PHE A 47 -7.60 -8.44 -3.35
C PHE A 47 -8.38 -8.27 -4.65
N HIS A 48 -9.20 -7.21 -4.76
CA HIS A 48 -9.90 -6.88 -5.99
C HIS A 48 -8.94 -6.72 -7.16
N ASP A 49 -7.87 -5.93 -6.99
CA ASP A 49 -6.85 -5.74 -8.03
C ASP A 49 -6.11 -7.04 -8.37
N GLY A 50 -5.85 -7.90 -7.38
CA GLY A 50 -5.25 -9.21 -7.59
C GLY A 50 -6.11 -10.14 -8.45
N VAL A 51 -7.43 -10.13 -8.27
CA VAL A 51 -8.36 -10.90 -9.11
C VAL A 51 -8.37 -10.38 -10.54
N LEU A 52 -8.37 -9.06 -10.74
CA LEU A 52 -8.31 -8.46 -12.08
C LEU A 52 -6.97 -8.74 -12.78
N LEU A 53 -5.86 -8.64 -12.06
CA LEU A 53 -4.54 -9.00 -12.57
C LEU A 53 -4.50 -10.48 -12.99
N TYR A 54 -5.05 -11.37 -12.16
CA TYR A 54 -5.18 -12.79 -12.50
C TYR A 54 -6.02 -13.01 -13.76
N ALA A 55 -7.18 -12.37 -13.85
CA ALA A 55 -8.05 -12.47 -15.03
C ALA A 55 -7.35 -12.02 -16.31
N GLN A 56 -6.58 -10.92 -16.24
CA GLN A 56 -5.77 -10.46 -17.36
C GLN A 56 -4.67 -11.46 -17.73
N ALA A 57 -3.95 -12.01 -16.74
CA ALA A 57 -2.90 -13.02 -16.98
C ALA A 57 -3.46 -14.31 -17.58
N VAL A 58 -4.66 -14.74 -17.17
CA VAL A 58 -5.38 -15.86 -17.79
C VAL A 58 -5.70 -15.57 -19.25
N ASN A 59 -6.25 -14.38 -19.54
CA ASN A 59 -6.59 -14.00 -20.90
C ASN A 59 -5.36 -14.00 -21.82
N GLU A 60 -4.27 -13.37 -21.38
CA GLU A 60 -2.99 -13.34 -22.12
C GLU A 60 -2.41 -14.76 -22.32
N THR A 61 -2.57 -15.65 -21.35
CA THR A 61 -2.16 -17.07 -21.48
C THR A 61 -2.98 -17.80 -22.54
N LEU A 62 -4.29 -17.56 -22.61
CA LEU A 62 -5.17 -18.17 -23.61
C LEU A 62 -4.90 -17.64 -25.03
N GLU A 63 -4.62 -16.35 -25.18
CA GLU A 63 -4.24 -15.74 -26.45
C GLU A 63 -2.96 -16.37 -27.04
N GLN A 64 -2.07 -16.88 -26.19
CA GLN A 64 -0.84 -17.59 -26.58
C GLN A 64 -1.08 -19.09 -26.84
N GLY A 65 -2.33 -19.57 -26.86
CA GLY A 65 -2.68 -20.98 -27.04
C GLY A 65 -2.48 -21.84 -25.79
N GLY A 66 -2.28 -21.20 -24.63
CA GLY A 66 -2.18 -21.86 -23.33
C GLY A 66 -3.54 -22.36 -22.81
N SER A 67 -3.54 -22.83 -21.56
CA SER A 67 -4.74 -23.34 -20.89
C SER A 67 -4.92 -22.70 -19.52
N ILE A 68 -6.17 -22.51 -19.10
CA ILE A 68 -6.52 -22.01 -17.76
C ILE A 68 -6.02 -22.92 -16.62
N THR A 69 -5.70 -24.19 -16.93
CA THR A 69 -5.18 -25.14 -15.94
C THR A 69 -3.66 -25.07 -15.78
N ASN A 70 -2.95 -24.34 -16.66
CA ASN A 70 -1.52 -24.13 -16.53
C ASN A 70 -1.23 -22.96 -15.58
N ALA A 71 -1.38 -23.22 -14.28
CA ALA A 71 -1.17 -22.24 -13.23
C ALA A 71 0.24 -21.60 -13.29
N SER A 72 1.28 -22.37 -13.64
CA SER A 72 2.65 -21.84 -13.74
C SER A 72 2.79 -20.79 -14.83
N ALA A 73 2.17 -21.00 -16.00
CA ALA A 73 2.17 -20.00 -17.07
C ALA A 73 1.43 -18.73 -16.66
N ILE A 74 0.24 -18.87 -16.05
CA ILE A 74 -0.57 -17.73 -15.59
C ILE A 74 0.17 -16.94 -14.51
N THR A 75 0.70 -17.61 -13.49
CA THR A 75 1.45 -16.96 -12.41
C THR A 75 2.68 -16.24 -12.95
N ARG A 76 3.42 -16.83 -13.90
CA ARG A 76 4.56 -16.16 -14.54
C ARG A 76 4.14 -14.92 -15.32
N GLN A 77 2.97 -14.94 -15.94
CA GLN A 77 2.40 -13.78 -16.63
C GLN A 77 2.00 -12.65 -15.65
N MET A 78 1.80 -12.95 -14.37
CA MET A 78 1.49 -11.94 -13.34
C MET A 78 2.74 -11.25 -12.76
N TRP A 79 3.93 -11.86 -12.87
CA TRP A 79 5.16 -11.39 -12.23
C TRP A 79 5.89 -10.33 -13.06
N ASN A 80 6.75 -9.55 -12.39
CA ASN A 80 7.58 -8.51 -12.98
C ASN A 80 6.83 -7.57 -13.94
N ARG A 81 5.65 -7.09 -13.53
CA ARG A 81 4.81 -6.22 -14.36
C ARG A 81 4.13 -5.14 -13.55
N THR A 82 3.66 -4.14 -14.28
CA THR A 82 2.82 -3.08 -13.75
C THR A 82 1.36 -3.34 -14.08
N PHE A 83 0.46 -2.90 -13.20
CA PHE A 83 -0.97 -2.96 -13.38
C PHE A 83 -1.61 -1.70 -12.79
N TYR A 84 -2.76 -1.31 -13.33
CA TYR A 84 -3.54 -0.18 -12.83
C TYR A 84 -4.90 -0.68 -12.37
N GLY A 85 -5.11 -0.66 -11.05
CA GLY A 85 -6.33 -1.12 -10.41
C GLY A 85 -7.03 -0.01 -9.63
N VAL A 86 -7.96 -0.39 -8.77
CA VAL A 86 -8.66 0.57 -7.89
C VAL A 86 -7.73 1.14 -6.83
N THR A 87 -6.64 0.45 -6.49
CA THR A 87 -5.55 0.97 -5.64
C THR A 87 -4.54 1.83 -6.42
N GLY A 88 -4.82 2.16 -7.67
CA GLY A 88 -3.96 2.96 -8.54
C GLY A 88 -2.86 2.13 -9.19
N PHE A 89 -1.68 2.73 -9.34
CA PHE A 89 -0.50 2.05 -9.86
C PHE A 89 -0.04 0.96 -8.88
N LEU A 90 0.21 -0.24 -9.38
CA LEU A 90 0.88 -1.30 -8.64
C LEU A 90 1.93 -1.99 -9.52
N LYS A 91 2.99 -2.48 -8.89
CA LYS A 91 4.02 -3.29 -9.51
C LYS A 91 4.14 -4.62 -8.76
N ILE A 92 4.13 -5.72 -9.50
CA ILE A 92 4.56 -7.02 -9.00
C ILE A 92 6.02 -7.19 -9.39
N ASP A 93 6.88 -7.55 -8.44
CA ASP A 93 8.30 -7.75 -8.67
C ASP A 93 8.61 -9.10 -9.34
N GLU A 94 9.90 -9.39 -9.50
CA GLU A 94 10.40 -10.61 -10.15
C GLU A 94 10.12 -11.89 -9.35
N ASN A 95 9.80 -11.76 -8.06
CA ASN A 95 9.48 -12.85 -7.16
C ASN A 95 7.97 -13.08 -7.02
N GLY A 96 7.15 -12.22 -7.62
CA GLY A 96 5.69 -12.30 -7.56
C GLY A 96 5.07 -11.49 -6.42
N ASP A 97 5.83 -10.62 -5.76
CA ASP A 97 5.37 -9.83 -4.63
C ASP A 97 5.01 -8.41 -5.06
N ARG A 98 3.95 -7.86 -4.46
CA ARG A 98 3.55 -6.47 -4.73
C ARG A 98 4.51 -5.50 -4.04
N GLU A 99 5.07 -4.59 -4.82
CA GLU A 99 5.77 -3.42 -4.32
C GLU A 99 4.79 -2.50 -3.58
N SER A 100 5.01 -2.34 -2.27
CA SER A 100 4.06 -1.68 -1.36
C SER A 100 4.56 -0.31 -0.92
N ASP A 101 3.67 0.67 -0.96
CA ASP A 101 3.94 2.04 -0.52
C ASP A 101 3.54 2.21 0.95
N TYR A 102 4.30 3.03 1.68
CA TYR A 102 4.09 3.28 3.11
C TYR A 102 4.09 4.77 3.43
N SER A 103 3.43 5.15 4.51
CA SER A 103 3.43 6.51 5.06
C SER A 103 4.03 6.50 6.46
N LEU A 104 4.94 7.44 6.71
CA LEU A 104 5.49 7.74 8.03
C LEU A 104 4.68 8.89 8.62
N TRP A 105 4.10 8.62 9.78
CA TRP A 105 3.38 9.60 10.57
C TRP A 105 4.22 10.03 11.75
N ASP A 106 4.14 11.31 12.07
CA ASP A 106 4.74 11.88 13.26
C ASP A 106 3.74 12.84 13.93
N MET A 107 3.94 13.07 15.23
CA MET A 107 3.09 13.96 16.02
C MET A 107 3.58 15.40 15.88
N ASP A 108 2.71 16.30 15.42
CA ASP A 108 2.97 17.73 15.46
C ASP A 108 3.08 18.18 16.94
N PRO A 109 4.22 18.73 17.39
CA PRO A 109 4.41 19.12 18.78
C PRO A 109 3.49 20.25 19.25
N VAL A 110 2.93 21.04 18.33
CA VAL A 110 2.05 22.17 18.67
C VAL A 110 0.61 21.70 18.88
N SER A 111 0.05 20.98 17.91
CA SER A 111 -1.35 20.51 17.98
C SER A 111 -1.51 19.20 18.76
N GLY A 112 -0.49 18.34 18.78
CA GLY A 112 -0.58 16.96 19.25
C GLY A 112 -1.19 15.99 18.23
N ASP A 113 -1.55 16.47 17.03
CA ASP A 113 -2.14 15.64 15.97
C ASP A 113 -1.07 14.89 15.18
N PHE A 114 -1.36 13.65 14.81
CA PHE A 114 -0.52 12.87 13.91
C PHE A 114 -0.71 13.30 12.45
N GLN A 115 0.40 13.51 11.76
CA GLN A 115 0.42 13.90 10.35
C GLN A 115 1.43 13.07 9.57
N ILE A 116 1.15 12.80 8.31
CA ILE A 116 2.11 12.15 7.41
C ILE A 116 3.26 13.13 7.13
N VAL A 117 4.48 12.77 7.49
CA VAL A 117 5.69 13.58 7.26
C VAL A 117 6.52 13.06 6.09
N ALA A 118 6.38 11.79 5.73
CA ALA A 118 7.05 11.20 4.58
C ALA A 118 6.24 10.04 3.98
N ASN A 119 6.45 9.79 2.69
CA ASN A 119 5.94 8.62 1.98
C ASN A 119 7.09 7.82 1.41
N TYR A 120 7.04 6.50 1.52
CA TYR A 120 7.96 5.58 0.86
C TYR A 120 7.27 4.98 -0.36
N ASN A 121 7.94 5.06 -1.51
CA ASN A 121 7.49 4.41 -2.74
C ASN A 121 8.20 3.07 -2.92
N GLY A 122 7.44 1.97 -2.83
CA GLY A 122 7.96 0.60 -2.89
C GLY A 122 8.62 0.27 -4.22
N THR A 123 8.14 0.84 -5.32
CA THR A 123 8.69 0.57 -6.65
C THR A 123 10.05 1.24 -6.87
N THR A 124 10.19 2.50 -6.46
CA THR A 124 11.42 3.29 -6.65
C THR A 124 12.39 3.19 -5.47
N LYS A 125 11.95 2.59 -4.35
CA LYS A 125 12.70 2.47 -3.09
C LYS A 125 13.12 3.82 -2.52
N LYS A 126 12.32 4.88 -2.74
CA LYS A 126 12.63 6.25 -2.32
C LYS A 126 11.67 6.74 -1.25
N ILE A 127 12.22 7.42 -0.26
CA ILE A 127 11.46 8.22 0.72
C ILE A 127 11.28 9.63 0.13
N GLN A 128 10.05 10.12 0.19
CA GLN A 128 9.62 11.43 -0.27
C GLN A 128 9.05 12.19 0.93
N MET A 129 9.74 13.24 1.36
CA MET A 129 9.25 14.10 2.44
C MET A 129 8.02 14.88 1.97
N VAL A 130 7.04 15.06 2.86
CA VAL A 130 5.90 15.93 2.58
C VAL A 130 6.37 17.39 2.70
N PRO A 131 6.20 18.24 1.65
CA PRO A 131 6.63 19.62 1.70
C PRO A 131 6.07 20.38 2.90
N GLY A 132 6.93 21.11 3.62
CA GLY A 132 6.54 21.87 4.81
C GLY A 132 6.30 21.02 6.06
N ARG A 133 6.61 19.72 6.03
CA ARG A 133 6.57 18.83 7.20
C ARG A 133 7.95 18.22 7.43
N GLU A 134 8.35 18.15 8.70
CA GLU A 134 9.61 17.57 9.14
C GLU A 134 9.36 16.53 10.23
N ILE A 135 10.29 15.59 10.37
CA ILE A 135 10.27 14.65 11.49
C ILE A 135 10.73 15.41 12.74
N HIS A 136 9.90 15.40 13.78
CA HIS A 136 10.17 16.04 15.03
C HIS A 136 10.99 15.12 15.94
N TRP A 137 12.23 15.52 16.18
CA TRP A 137 13.10 14.87 17.15
C TRP A 137 13.15 15.68 18.45
N PRO A 138 12.89 15.07 19.63
CA PRO A 138 13.07 15.74 20.90
C PRO A 138 14.53 16.19 21.04
N GLY A 139 14.74 17.49 21.26
CA GLY A 139 16.08 18.09 21.29
C GLY A 139 16.64 18.46 19.92
N ASN A 140 15.84 18.41 18.85
CA ASN A 140 16.18 18.78 17.47
C ASN A 140 17.38 18.02 16.90
N VAL A 141 17.65 16.82 17.42
CA VAL A 141 18.76 15.96 16.98
C VAL A 141 18.22 14.54 16.83
N VAL A 142 18.53 13.90 15.71
CA VAL A 142 18.23 12.47 15.51
C VAL A 142 19.00 11.69 16.58
N PRO A 143 18.33 10.92 17.45
CA PRO A 143 19.00 10.14 18.47
C PRO A 143 19.90 9.08 17.82
N SER A 144 21.06 8.85 18.42
CA SER A 144 21.94 7.74 18.02
C SER A 144 21.20 6.42 18.22
N ASP A 145 21.30 5.52 17.25
CA ASP A 145 20.74 4.17 17.35
C ASP A 145 21.51 3.31 18.37
N VAL A 146 22.77 3.67 18.67
CA VAL A 146 23.60 3.05 19.71
C VAL A 146 23.91 4.05 20.83
N PRO A 147 23.73 3.71 22.12
CA PRO A 147 24.13 4.58 23.23
C PRO A 147 25.65 4.80 23.27
N PRO A 148 26.13 5.95 23.76
CA PRO A 148 27.58 6.24 23.83
C PRO A 148 28.40 5.22 24.62
N CYS A 149 27.79 4.54 25.60
CA CYS A 149 28.42 3.51 26.42
C CYS A 149 28.23 2.08 25.90
N GLY A 150 27.63 1.90 24.73
CA GLY A 150 27.15 0.58 24.29
C GLY A 150 25.81 0.22 24.94
N PHE A 151 25.27 -0.93 24.54
CA PHE A 151 24.00 -1.43 25.07
C PHE A 151 24.15 -2.25 26.36
N ASP A 152 25.38 -2.63 26.69
CA ASP A 152 25.74 -3.52 27.81
C ASP A 152 26.49 -2.77 28.92
#